data_AF-A0A9X0P1I9-F1
#
_entry.id   AF-A0A9X0P1I9-F1
#
_cell.length_a   1.000
_cell.length_b   1.000
_cell.length_c   1.000
_cell.angle_alpha   90.00
_cell.angle_beta   90.00
_cell.angle_gamma   90.00
#
_symmetry.space_group_name_H-M   'P 1'
#
loop_
_entity.id
_entity.type
_entity.pdbx_description
1 polymer ?
#
loop_
_entity_poly.entity_id
_entity_poly.type
_entity_poly.pdbx_seq_one_letter_code
_entity_poly.pdbx_strand_id
1 'polypeptide(L)'
;MKKGCLWIFAIFIGLLLLGAILGDPDEGEEQIDAEALIDASEPATDAESDAEVAEASAPPVPPAPILTGPQRNAVRSAKAYLDMQGFSREGLIEQLSLDAGEGYARADATAAVDSLDVDWNRQAARSARSYLDMMGFSCSGLIEQLSSSSGEQYTRDQAAYGAQQAGAC
;
A
#
# COMPACT_ATOMS: atom_id res chain seq x y z
N MET A 1 -19.13 1.93 -37.23
CA MET A 1 -18.80 0.72 -36.45
C MET A 1 -17.56 1.00 -35.63
N LYS A 2 -17.72 1.05 -34.31
CA LYS A 2 -16.72 0.96 -33.22
C LYS A 2 -17.52 1.24 -31.95
N LYS A 3 -18.29 0.24 -31.52
CA LYS A 3 -19.04 0.32 -30.26
C LYS A 3 -17.99 0.19 -29.16
N GLY A 4 -17.72 1.27 -28.44
CA GLY A 4 -16.97 1.21 -27.20
C GLY A 4 -17.72 0.25 -26.28
N CYS A 5 -17.13 -0.92 -26.05
CA CYS A 5 -17.56 -1.75 -24.94
C CYS A 5 -17.09 -1.05 -23.68
N LEU A 6 -18.05 -0.88 -22.78
CA LEU A 6 -17.93 -0.31 -21.48
C LEU A 6 -17.57 -1.49 -20.58
N TRP A 7 -16.28 -1.75 -20.35
CA TRP A 7 -15.85 -2.72 -19.35
C TRP A 7 -16.00 -2.08 -17.97
N ILE A 8 -17.23 -2.08 -17.45
CA ILE A 8 -17.48 -1.93 -16.02
C ILE A 8 -17.32 -3.32 -15.43
N PHE A 9 -16.14 -3.64 -14.90
CA PHE A 9 -15.98 -4.73 -13.95
C PHE A 9 -14.96 -4.32 -12.88
N ALA A 10 -15.51 -4.09 -11.68
CA ALA A 10 -14.87 -4.23 -10.38
C ALA A 10 -13.59 -3.42 -10.09
N ILE A 11 -13.74 -2.10 -9.96
CA ILE A 11 -12.96 -1.35 -8.98
C ILE A 11 -13.76 -1.37 -7.68
N PHE A 12 -13.55 -2.37 -6.84
CA PHE A 12 -13.96 -2.33 -5.44
C PHE A 12 -12.79 -1.79 -4.62
N ILE A 13 -12.47 -0.51 -4.83
CA ILE A 13 -11.80 0.28 -3.79
C ILE A 13 -12.85 0.43 -2.70
N GLY A 14 -12.63 -0.25 -1.57
CA GLY A 14 -13.46 -0.11 -0.38
C GLY A 14 -13.42 1.33 0.13
N LEU A 15 -14.32 2.16 -0.36
CA LEU A 15 -14.65 3.46 0.19
C LEU A 15 -16.18 3.56 0.28
N LEU A 16 -16.74 2.93 1.32
CA LEU A 16 -18.14 3.09 1.69
C LEU A 16 -18.24 4.32 2.62
N LEU A 17 -18.02 5.51 2.06
CA LEU A 17 -18.48 6.77 2.66
C LEU A 17 -19.91 7.02 2.16
N LEU A 18 -20.89 6.62 2.95
CA LEU A 18 -22.27 7.04 2.75
C LEU A 18 -22.41 8.48 3.24
N GLY A 19 -22.19 9.44 2.33
CA GLY A 19 -22.60 10.82 2.52
C GLY A 19 -24.02 11.05 1.99
N ALA A 20 -24.95 11.41 2.87
CA ALA A 20 -25.96 12.47 2.66
C ALA A 20 -27.04 12.42 3.78
N ILE A 21 -26.96 13.34 4.74
CA ILE A 21 -28.16 13.98 5.31
C ILE A 21 -27.99 15.49 5.14
N LEU A 22 -29.02 16.10 4.55
CA LEU A 22 -29.17 17.53 4.23
C LEU A 22 -29.64 18.34 5.47
N GLY A 23 -29.21 19.62 5.54
CA GLY A 23 -29.83 20.78 6.26
C GLY A 23 -29.41 20.93 7.73
N ASP A 24 -29.02 22.08 8.29
CA ASP A 24 -29.09 23.52 7.95
C ASP A 24 -27.94 24.25 8.73
N PRO A 25 -27.57 25.51 8.40
CA PRO A 25 -26.46 26.25 9.00
C PRO A 25 -26.90 27.03 10.26
N ASP A 26 -26.12 26.98 11.34
CA ASP A 26 -26.28 27.89 12.48
C ASP A 26 -24.95 28.60 12.72
N GLU A 27 -25.03 29.92 12.61
CA GLU A 27 -23.94 30.86 12.80
C GLU A 27 -23.70 31.07 14.29
N GLY A 28 -22.43 31.14 14.69
CA GLY A 28 -22.04 31.40 16.07
C GLY A 28 -20.59 31.85 16.12
N GLU A 29 -20.36 33.09 15.73
CA GLU A 29 -19.13 33.82 16.02
C GLU A 29 -19.00 33.99 17.54
N GLU A 30 -17.83 33.67 18.10
CA GLU A 30 -17.36 34.39 19.27
C GLU A 30 -15.84 34.62 19.19
N GLN A 31 -15.54 35.90 19.05
CA GLN A 31 -14.25 36.53 18.92
C GLN A 31 -13.78 36.90 20.33
N ILE A 32 -12.52 36.58 20.68
CA ILE A 32 -11.84 37.18 21.84
C ILE A 32 -10.46 37.67 21.39
N ASP A 33 -10.33 38.99 21.48
CA ASP A 33 -9.18 39.79 21.10
C ASP A 33 -8.03 39.72 22.12
N ALA A 34 -6.83 39.78 21.54
CA ALA A 34 -5.69 40.62 21.92
C ALA A 34 -4.81 40.32 23.17
N GLU A 35 -3.56 40.01 22.82
CA GLU A 35 -2.28 40.59 23.28
C GLU A 35 -1.71 40.27 24.67
N ALA A 36 -0.47 39.75 24.67
CA ALA A 36 0.70 40.50 25.16
C ALA A 36 2.06 39.78 24.87
N LEU A 37 2.83 40.43 24.00
CA LEU A 37 4.30 40.59 23.86
C LEU A 37 5.23 40.03 24.95
N ILE A 38 6.24 39.22 24.56
CA ILE A 38 7.66 39.24 25.04
C ILE A 38 8.50 38.58 23.92
N ASP A 39 9.18 39.32 23.05
CA ASP A 39 10.55 39.88 23.13
C ASP A 39 11.71 38.88 22.91
N ALA A 40 12.67 39.34 22.12
CA ALA A 40 13.69 38.65 21.34
C ALA A 40 14.81 37.95 22.15
N SER A 41 15.51 36.99 21.50
CA SER A 41 16.98 37.03 21.26
C SER A 41 17.51 35.66 20.78
N GLU A 42 18.01 35.59 19.54
CA GLU A 42 19.11 34.67 19.15
C GLU A 42 20.46 35.24 19.70
N PRO A 43 21.69 34.66 19.53
CA PRO A 43 22.11 33.50 18.72
C PRO A 43 23.23 32.56 19.31
N ALA A 44 23.39 31.41 18.63
CA ALA A 44 24.61 30.72 18.16
C ALA A 44 25.77 30.20 19.06
N THR A 45 26.43 29.17 18.48
CA THR A 45 27.83 28.68 18.64
C THR A 45 28.09 27.72 19.81
N ASP A 46 28.94 26.71 19.76
CA ASP A 46 29.72 25.98 18.75
C ASP A 46 30.31 24.78 19.52
N ALA A 47 30.55 23.62 18.88
CA ALA A 47 31.70 22.74 19.15
C ALA A 47 31.59 21.44 18.36
N GLU A 48 31.99 21.56 17.09
CA GLU A 48 32.59 20.47 16.32
C GLU A 48 33.92 20.08 17.01
N SER A 49 34.07 18.81 17.35
CA SER A 49 35.34 18.23 17.80
C SER A 49 35.68 17.13 16.80
N ASP A 50 36.54 17.46 15.85
CA ASP A 50 36.98 16.56 14.81
C ASP A 50 38.42 16.06 15.07
N ALA A 51 38.66 14.82 14.62
CA ALA A 51 39.93 14.10 14.45
C ALA A 51 40.69 13.66 15.75
N GLU A 52 41.30 12.48 15.87
CA GLU A 52 41.96 11.64 14.85
C GLU A 52 42.37 10.29 15.47
N VAL A 53 42.08 9.15 14.83
CA VAL A 53 43.04 8.02 14.69
C VAL A 53 42.66 7.24 13.43
N ALA A 54 43.56 7.28 12.44
CA ALA A 54 43.53 6.44 11.27
C ALA A 54 44.04 5.02 11.62
N GLU A 55 43.20 4.00 11.43
CA GLU A 55 43.63 2.61 11.32
C GLU A 55 43.08 2.03 10.03
N ALA A 56 43.99 1.59 9.16
CA ALA A 56 43.69 1.01 7.86
C ALA A 56 42.96 -0.33 8.04
N SER A 57 41.66 -0.32 7.77
CA SER A 57 40.81 -1.52 7.78
C SER A 57 40.35 -1.87 6.37
N ALA A 58 40.37 -3.15 6.05
CA ALA A 58 39.75 -3.74 4.86
C ALA A 58 38.32 -3.19 4.64
N PRO A 59 37.82 -3.12 3.39
CA PRO A 59 36.49 -2.57 3.12
C PRO A 59 35.45 -3.32 3.97
N PRO A 60 34.62 -2.60 4.73
CA PRO A 60 33.59 -3.24 5.53
C PRO A 60 32.65 -3.98 4.58
N VAL A 61 32.36 -5.24 4.90
CA VAL A 61 31.20 -5.92 4.33
C VAL A 61 30.01 -5.02 4.65
N PRO A 62 29.24 -4.55 3.64
CA PRO A 62 28.13 -3.65 3.92
C PRO A 62 27.19 -4.34 4.92
N PRO A 63 26.75 -3.64 5.97
CA PRO A 63 25.76 -4.21 6.88
C PRO A 63 24.56 -4.67 6.07
N ALA A 64 23.97 -5.81 6.45
CA ALA A 64 22.72 -6.26 5.84
C ALA A 64 21.73 -5.10 5.82
N PRO A 65 21.00 -4.89 4.70
CA PRO A 65 20.18 -3.69 4.55
C PRO A 65 19.11 -3.65 5.64
N ILE A 66 19.26 -2.70 6.56
CA ILE A 66 18.25 -2.40 7.56
C ILE A 66 17.21 -1.51 6.87
N LEU A 67 15.95 -1.94 6.89
CA LEU A 67 14.85 -1.16 6.31
C LEU A 67 14.83 0.26 6.89
N THR A 68 14.56 1.26 6.06
CA THR A 68 14.39 2.66 6.48
C THR A 68 13.13 2.83 7.35
N GLY A 69 12.97 3.99 7.99
CA GLY A 69 11.74 4.33 8.72
C GLY A 69 10.48 4.18 7.87
N PRO A 70 10.40 4.83 6.70
CA PRO A 70 9.29 4.67 5.75
C PRO A 70 9.03 3.22 5.35
N GLN A 71 10.07 2.46 5.02
CA GLN A 71 9.93 1.04 4.65
C GLN A 71 9.33 0.20 5.78
N ARG A 72 9.77 0.41 7.04
CA ARG A 72 9.17 -0.27 8.19
C ARG A 72 7.71 0.12 8.42
N ASN A 73 7.32 1.34 8.07
CA ASN A 73 5.92 1.77 8.14
C ASN A 73 5.10 1.08 7.06
N ALA A 74 5.58 1.07 5.81
CA ALA A 74 4.96 0.34 4.71
C ALA A 74 4.85 -1.17 4.99
N VAL A 75 5.81 -1.79 5.68
CA VAL A 75 5.71 -3.20 6.13
C VAL A 75 4.50 -3.42 7.04
N ARG A 76 4.20 -2.48 7.94
CA ARG A 76 3.04 -2.62 8.84
C ARG A 76 1.73 -2.48 8.07
N SER A 77 1.63 -1.53 7.14
CA SER A 77 0.45 -1.38 6.26
C SER A 77 0.27 -2.61 5.36
N ALA A 78 1.35 -3.11 4.76
CA ALA A 78 1.35 -4.30 3.93
C ALA A 78 0.78 -5.51 4.67
N LYS A 79 1.20 -5.73 5.92
CA LYS A 79 0.65 -6.80 6.78
C LYS A 79 -0.83 -6.60 7.06
N ALA A 80 -1.26 -5.38 7.39
CA ALA A 80 -2.68 -5.08 7.63
C ALA A 80 -3.55 -5.41 6.40
N TYR A 81 -3.10 -5.07 5.20
CA TYR A 81 -3.80 -5.44 3.96
C TYR A 81 -3.86 -6.95 3.73
N LEU A 82 -2.72 -7.64 3.92
CA LEU A 82 -2.64 -9.09 3.78
C LEU A 82 -3.49 -9.84 4.83
N ASP A 83 -3.71 -9.25 5.99
CA ASP A 83 -4.61 -9.81 7.01
C ASP A 83 -6.08 -9.69 6.59
N MET A 84 -6.46 -8.62 5.88
CA MET A 84 -7.84 -8.36 5.47
C MET A 84 -8.28 -9.16 4.23
N GLN A 85 -7.44 -9.26 3.20
CA GLN A 85 -7.79 -9.96 1.96
C GLN A 85 -6.57 -10.55 1.22
N GLY A 86 -6.83 -11.23 0.10
CA GLY A 86 -5.78 -11.68 -0.82
C GLY A 86 -5.24 -10.49 -1.61
N PHE A 87 -3.93 -10.47 -1.83
CA PHE A 87 -3.27 -9.50 -2.70
C PHE A 87 -2.16 -10.19 -3.48
N SER A 88 -2.00 -9.81 -4.75
CA SER A 88 -0.76 -10.08 -5.44
C SER A 88 0.35 -9.17 -4.90
N ARG A 89 1.60 -9.55 -5.18
CA ARG A 89 2.75 -8.71 -4.88
C ARG A 89 2.60 -7.32 -5.50
N GLU A 90 2.26 -7.26 -6.79
CA GLU A 90 2.18 -6.00 -7.52
C GLU A 90 1.00 -5.15 -7.08
N GLY A 91 -0.17 -5.77 -6.88
CA GLY A 91 -1.36 -5.08 -6.37
C GLY A 91 -1.14 -4.50 -4.98
N LEU A 92 -0.40 -5.20 -4.10
CA LEU A 92 -0.05 -4.67 -2.78
C LEU A 92 0.92 -3.48 -2.86
N ILE A 93 1.93 -3.55 -3.74
CA ILE A 93 2.86 -2.44 -3.98
C ILE A 93 2.10 -1.23 -4.51
N GLU A 94 1.21 -1.42 -5.48
CA GLU A 94 0.38 -0.36 -6.03
C GLU A 94 -0.50 0.26 -4.94
N GLN A 95 -1.24 -0.56 -4.18
CA GLN A 95 -2.11 -0.11 -3.11
C GLN A 95 -1.38 0.81 -2.10
N LEU A 96 -0.18 0.40 -1.67
CA LEU A 96 0.65 1.18 -0.75
C LEU A 96 1.21 2.48 -1.35
N SER A 97 1.39 2.50 -2.68
CA SER A 97 1.97 3.64 -3.40
C SER A 97 0.93 4.63 -3.92
N LEU A 98 -0.36 4.29 -3.87
CA LEU A 98 -1.42 5.19 -4.30
C LEU A 98 -1.52 6.40 -3.37
N ASP A 99 -1.60 7.60 -3.96
CA ASP A 99 -1.77 8.85 -3.21
C ASP A 99 -3.09 8.88 -2.42
N ALA A 100 -4.13 8.22 -2.94
CA ALA A 100 -5.41 8.07 -2.26
C ALA A 100 -5.39 7.04 -1.12
N GLY A 101 -4.32 6.27 -0.98
CA GLY A 101 -4.05 5.36 0.13
C GLY A 101 -3.07 6.00 1.11
N GLU A 102 -1.87 5.46 1.17
CA GLU A 102 -0.80 5.92 2.07
C GLU A 102 0.28 6.75 1.38
N GLY A 103 0.32 6.76 0.05
CA GLY A 103 1.26 7.59 -0.73
C GLY A 103 2.74 7.27 -0.45
N TYR A 104 3.08 6.01 -0.14
CA TYR A 104 4.49 5.64 0.00
C TYR A 104 5.22 5.78 -1.33
N ALA A 105 6.48 6.20 -1.30
CA ALA A 105 7.31 6.12 -2.49
C ALA A 105 7.34 4.66 -2.97
N ARG A 106 7.14 4.43 -4.28
CA ARG A 106 7.06 3.07 -4.83
C ARG A 106 8.25 2.20 -4.47
N ALA A 107 9.44 2.78 -4.37
CA ALA A 107 10.65 2.09 -3.93
C ALA A 107 10.55 1.59 -2.48
N ASP A 108 9.98 2.39 -1.57
CA ASP A 108 9.77 2.00 -0.17
C ASP A 108 8.67 0.95 -0.03
N ALA A 109 7.57 1.09 -0.78
CA ALA A 109 6.52 0.07 -0.84
C ALA A 109 7.05 -1.26 -1.38
N THR A 110 7.86 -1.23 -2.44
CA THR A 110 8.50 -2.42 -3.02
C THR A 110 9.44 -3.07 -2.01
N ALA A 111 10.35 -2.31 -1.40
CA ALA A 111 11.27 -2.83 -0.39
C ALA A 111 10.53 -3.41 0.83
N ALA A 112 9.41 -2.80 1.23
CA ALA A 112 8.57 -3.31 2.29
C ALA A 112 7.92 -4.65 1.93
N VAL A 113 7.24 -4.74 0.78
CA VAL A 113 6.58 -5.97 0.34
C VAL A 113 7.61 -7.10 0.12
N ASP A 114 8.77 -6.79 -0.45
CA ASP A 114 9.84 -7.77 -0.68
C ASP A 114 10.54 -8.24 0.60
N SER A 115 10.42 -7.49 1.70
CA SER A 115 10.94 -7.91 3.00
C SER A 115 10.04 -8.91 3.73
N LEU A 116 8.82 -9.14 3.23
CA LEU A 116 7.87 -10.06 3.84
C LEU A 116 8.04 -11.48 3.27
N ASP A 117 7.92 -12.48 4.15
CA ASP A 117 7.83 -13.88 3.76
C ASP A 117 6.36 -14.23 3.47
N VAL A 118 5.91 -13.96 2.22
CA VAL A 118 4.53 -14.16 1.78
C VAL A 118 4.44 -15.27 0.75
N ASP A 119 3.57 -16.23 1.01
CA ASP A 119 3.15 -17.21 0.00
C ASP A 119 2.12 -16.57 -0.95
N TRP A 120 2.61 -16.07 -2.07
CA TRP A 120 1.78 -15.43 -3.10
C TRP A 120 0.80 -16.40 -3.78
N ASN A 121 1.09 -17.70 -3.81
CA ASN A 121 0.16 -18.71 -4.32
C ASN A 121 -1.02 -18.86 -3.34
N ARG A 122 -0.76 -18.85 -2.04
CA ARG A 122 -1.81 -18.84 -1.01
C ARG A 122 -2.65 -17.56 -1.09
N GLN A 123 -2.04 -16.41 -1.34
CA GLN A 123 -2.79 -15.16 -1.54
C GLN A 123 -3.68 -15.23 -2.78
N ALA A 124 -3.21 -15.80 -3.89
CA ALA A 124 -4.00 -16.01 -5.09
C ALA A 124 -5.21 -16.92 -4.84
N ALA A 125 -5.03 -18.02 -4.09
CA ALA A 125 -6.13 -18.90 -3.69
C ALA A 125 -7.17 -18.18 -2.81
N ARG A 126 -6.72 -17.26 -1.94
CA ARG A 126 -7.62 -16.42 -1.12
C ARG A 126 -8.42 -15.45 -1.99
N SER A 127 -7.78 -14.73 -2.91
CA SER A 127 -8.49 -13.85 -3.86
C SER A 127 -9.47 -14.65 -4.73
N ALA A 128 -9.05 -15.81 -5.25
CA ALA A 128 -9.88 -16.71 -6.03
C ALA A 128 -11.15 -17.13 -5.29
N ARG A 129 -11.01 -17.55 -4.03
CA ARG A 129 -12.14 -17.91 -3.16
C ARG A 129 -13.09 -16.73 -2.96
N SER A 130 -12.55 -15.54 -2.69
CA SER A 130 -13.35 -14.32 -2.50
C SER A 130 -14.20 -13.98 -3.73
N TYR A 131 -13.66 -14.15 -4.94
CA TYR A 131 -14.44 -13.96 -6.16
C TYR A 131 -15.56 -14.98 -6.28
N LEU A 132 -15.27 -16.26 -6.03
CA LEU A 132 -16.25 -17.34 -6.14
C LEU A 132 -17.37 -17.25 -5.08
N ASP A 133 -17.06 -16.73 -3.90
CA ASP A 133 -18.05 -16.49 -2.85
C ASP A 133 -19.02 -15.34 -3.23
N MET A 134 -18.58 -14.41 -4.08
CA MET A 134 -19.41 -13.30 -4.57
C MET A 134 -20.20 -13.66 -5.83
N MET A 135 -19.58 -14.35 -6.79
CA MET A 135 -20.22 -14.74 -8.05
C MET A 135 -19.50 -15.91 -8.73
N GLY A 136 -20.22 -16.61 -9.62
CA GLY A 136 -19.64 -17.73 -10.36
C GLY A 136 -18.63 -17.29 -11.43
N PHE A 137 -17.52 -18.02 -11.55
CA PHE A 137 -16.54 -17.89 -12.63
C PHE A 137 -16.26 -19.25 -13.29
N SER A 138 -15.91 -19.24 -14.57
CA SER A 138 -15.24 -20.39 -15.20
C SER A 138 -13.77 -20.44 -14.77
N CYS A 139 -13.12 -21.61 -14.88
CA CYS A 139 -11.67 -21.74 -14.65
C CYS A 139 -10.86 -20.67 -15.40
N SER A 140 -11.07 -20.53 -16.73
CA SER A 140 -10.34 -19.55 -17.53
C SER A 140 -10.66 -18.11 -17.16
N GLY A 141 -11.94 -17.80 -16.88
CA GLY A 141 -12.37 -16.46 -16.51
C GLY A 141 -11.80 -16.02 -15.16
N LEU A 142 -11.71 -16.92 -14.18
CA LEU A 142 -11.10 -16.60 -12.89
C LEU A 142 -9.58 -16.39 -13.03
N ILE A 143 -8.90 -17.21 -13.84
CA ILE A 143 -7.47 -17.00 -14.12
C ILE A 143 -7.24 -15.65 -14.80
N GLU A 144 -8.07 -15.27 -15.77
CA GLU A 144 -8.00 -13.97 -16.44
C GLU A 144 -8.25 -12.81 -15.47
N GLN A 145 -9.25 -12.92 -14.59
CA GLN A 145 -9.54 -11.90 -13.58
C GLN A 145 -8.36 -11.69 -12.63
N LEU A 146 -7.80 -12.79 -12.10
CA LEU A 146 -6.69 -12.73 -11.15
C LEU A 146 -5.38 -12.24 -11.80
N SER A 147 -5.14 -12.60 -13.06
CA SER A 147 -3.91 -12.21 -13.78
C SER A 147 -4.02 -10.88 -14.54
N SER A 148 -5.20 -10.26 -14.55
CA SER A 148 -5.44 -9.00 -15.25
C SER A 148 -4.55 -7.88 -14.69
N SER A 149 -3.89 -7.14 -15.59
CA SER A 149 -3.08 -5.96 -15.24
C SER A 149 -3.91 -4.82 -14.62
N SER A 150 -5.22 -4.82 -14.87
CA SER A 150 -6.16 -3.84 -14.30
C SER A 150 -7.01 -4.43 -13.17
N GLY A 151 -6.74 -5.68 -12.79
CA GLY A 151 -7.41 -6.38 -11.71
C GLY A 151 -6.42 -6.67 -10.59
N GLU A 152 -6.24 -7.96 -10.29
CA GLU A 152 -5.45 -8.38 -9.14
C GLU A 152 -3.94 -8.51 -9.44
N GLN A 153 -3.50 -8.51 -10.70
CA GLN A 153 -2.08 -8.51 -11.09
C GLN A 153 -1.24 -9.69 -10.57
N TYR A 154 -1.86 -10.85 -10.31
CA TYR A 154 -1.11 -12.08 -10.07
C TYR A 154 -0.36 -12.50 -11.34
N THR A 155 0.77 -13.18 -11.18
CA THR A 155 1.36 -13.92 -12.31
C THR A 155 0.35 -14.97 -12.80
N ARG A 156 0.43 -15.34 -14.08
CA ARG A 156 -0.50 -16.33 -14.64
C ARG A 156 -0.44 -17.67 -13.90
N ASP A 157 0.73 -18.07 -13.44
CA ASP A 157 0.93 -19.32 -12.69
C ASP A 157 0.29 -19.25 -11.29
N GLN A 158 0.43 -18.12 -10.59
CA GLN A 158 -0.26 -17.89 -9.30
C GLN A 158 -1.77 -17.85 -9.49
N ALA A 159 -2.27 -17.19 -10.54
CA ALA A 159 -3.69 -17.15 -10.86
C ALA A 159 -4.26 -18.54 -11.15
N ALA A 160 -3.53 -19.36 -11.93
CA ALA A 160 -3.89 -20.75 -12.21
C ALA A 160 -3.90 -21.60 -10.94
N TYR A 161 -2.86 -21.49 -10.10
CA TYR A 161 -2.80 -22.15 -8.81
C TYR A 161 -3.99 -21.76 -7.93
N GLY A 162 -4.29 -20.46 -7.83
CA GLY A 162 -5.39 -19.95 -7.02
C GLY A 162 -6.75 -20.46 -7.49
N ALA A 163 -7.00 -20.43 -8.80
CA ALA A 163 -8.24 -20.94 -9.39
C ALA A 163 -8.42 -22.45 -9.15
N GLN A 164 -7.35 -23.23 -9.25
CA GLN A 164 -7.36 -24.66 -8.94
C GLN A 164 -7.63 -24.92 -7.46
N GLN A 165 -6.93 -24.23 -6.55
CA GLN A 165 -7.14 -24.42 -5.11
C GLN A 165 -8.50 -23.94 -4.63
N ALA A 166 -9.12 -22.98 -5.32
CA ALA A 166 -10.47 -22.54 -5.03
C ALA A 166 -11.56 -23.47 -5.62
N GLY A 167 -11.20 -24.44 -6.47
CA GLY A 167 -12.11 -25.40 -7.10
C GLY A 167 -12.83 -24.89 -8.35
N ALA A 168 -12.35 -23.80 -8.95
CA ALA A 168 -12.84 -23.35 -10.26
C ALA A 168 -12.22 -24.16 -11.42
N CYS A 169 -11.03 -24.71 -11.16
CA CYS A 169 -10.33 -25.72 -11.92
C CYS A 169 -10.10 -26.93 -10.99
#